data_AF-D1JJ46-F1
#
_entry.id   AF-D1JJ46-F1
#
_cell.length_a   1.000
_cell.length_b   1.000
_cell.length_c   1.000
_cell.angle_alpha   90.00
_cell.angle_beta   90.00
_cell.angle_gamma   90.00
#
_symmetry.space_group_name_H-M   'P 1'
#
loop_
_entity.id
_entity.type
_entity.pdbx_description
1 polymer ?
#
loop_
_entity_poly.entity_id
_entity_poly.type
_entity_poly.pdbx_seq_one_letter_code
_entity_poly.pdbx_strand_id
1 'polypeptide(L)'
;MKSMKRKESKKIAVMAAVIVGFMMFAFMPMASATVTSFTVTPGTGIAGAVDSYNALVTTDGVTSINITIPQGFIAVTPTTGGELIAEVTFWNSSTKTYYGSATIKSNNANPTTRVDIYCKFGGDEVTTIQTVNYAAGATNTFEAGFPSDTSSAIIKLPTEALEGSIKISINSTAFQLDDVMTAIGQFVRNPAAGIYVFSADDGTGEVDANVEIRRAGAIGPDIAIYQDGWWALKYGPENNIPNFQPADKWLAYGVAGWTPVAGDFNNDGTGDIAVFENGWWALKYGPVDEIPDFQSADKWLAYGIAGWTPVAGDFNNDGIDDIAVFKDGWWALKYGPVNAILNFQGADKWLAYGGAGGMPVVGDFNDNGIDDIAMFQNGWWALKYGPVNAIANSQPADKWLAYGAAAGTPLVGDCNNDDIEDIAIFQNGWWASKYGPVNAIANFQPADHWLAYGAAAGTPLVGDFGNP
;
A
#
# COMPACT_ATOMS: atom_id res chain seq x y z
N MET A 1 53.51 -24.69 28.77
CA MET A 1 53.32 -23.27 28.38
C MET A 1 53.75 -23.13 26.93
N LYS A 2 52.79 -23.06 26.00
CA LYS A 2 52.21 -21.85 25.39
C LYS A 2 53.06 -21.34 24.22
N SER A 3 52.37 -21.08 23.10
CA SER A 3 52.74 -20.12 22.05
C SER A 3 53.34 -20.62 20.72
N MET A 4 52.78 -21.66 20.10
CA MET A 4 52.86 -21.78 18.62
C MET A 4 51.53 -22.11 17.91
N LYS A 5 50.43 -22.38 18.63
CA LYS A 5 49.10 -22.65 18.03
C LYS A 5 48.18 -21.42 17.85
N ARG A 6 48.61 -20.21 18.26
CA ARG A 6 47.79 -18.96 18.18
C ARG A 6 48.05 -18.13 16.90
N LYS A 7 48.97 -18.56 16.03
CA LYS A 7 49.30 -17.91 14.75
C LYS A 7 48.48 -18.46 13.57
N GLU A 8 47.90 -19.66 13.69
CA GLU A 8 47.06 -20.26 12.64
C GLU A 8 45.61 -19.78 12.70
N SER A 9 45.07 -19.45 13.88
CA SER A 9 43.79 -18.75 14.04
C SER A 9 43.83 -17.28 13.56
N LYS A 10 45.05 -16.77 13.29
CA LYS A 10 45.28 -15.46 12.68
C LYS A 10 45.34 -15.52 11.14
N LYS A 11 45.39 -16.73 10.56
CA LYS A 11 45.22 -17.04 9.12
C LYS A 11 43.74 -17.12 8.68
N ILE A 12 42.79 -16.82 9.57
CA ILE A 12 41.42 -16.41 9.16
C ILE A 12 41.47 -15.16 8.26
N ALA A 13 42.62 -14.48 8.24
CA ALA A 13 43.17 -13.76 7.09
C ALA A 13 43.37 -14.62 5.82
N VAL A 14 42.31 -15.14 5.20
CA VAL A 14 42.34 -15.50 3.75
C VAL A 14 41.01 -15.25 3.05
N MET A 15 39.85 -15.38 3.70
CA MET A 15 38.57 -15.41 2.95
C MET A 15 37.90 -14.04 2.76
N ALA A 16 38.09 -13.05 3.62
CA ALA A 16 37.73 -11.67 3.26
C ALA A 16 38.45 -11.18 1.97
N ALA A 17 39.44 -11.94 1.46
CA ALA A 17 40.02 -11.81 0.11
C ALA A 17 39.09 -12.08 -1.06
N VAL A 18 37.79 -12.34 -0.84
CA VAL A 18 36.80 -12.44 -1.93
C VAL A 18 36.40 -11.08 -2.52
N ILE A 19 36.95 -9.98 -2.01
CA ILE A 19 36.98 -8.74 -2.81
C ILE A 19 38.08 -8.81 -3.91
N VAL A 20 39.09 -9.69 -3.84
CA VAL A 20 40.29 -9.58 -4.72
C VAL A 20 40.88 -10.91 -5.25
N GLY A 21 40.21 -12.04 -5.09
CA GLY A 21 40.65 -13.33 -5.63
C GLY A 21 40.03 -13.72 -6.99
N PHE A 22 40.55 -13.19 -8.10
CA PHE A 22 40.49 -13.78 -9.47
C PHE A 22 39.16 -13.66 -10.25
N MET A 23 38.99 -12.65 -11.11
CA MET A 23 39.47 -12.59 -12.51
C MET A 23 39.07 -13.78 -13.40
N MET A 24 38.09 -13.57 -14.28
CA MET A 24 38.26 -13.79 -15.73
C MET A 24 37.27 -12.92 -16.54
N PHE A 25 37.84 -11.97 -17.29
CA PHE A 25 37.34 -11.27 -18.49
C PHE A 25 35.88 -10.80 -18.57
N ALA A 26 35.68 -9.48 -18.46
CA ALA A 26 35.30 -8.64 -19.61
C ALA A 26 35.67 -7.18 -19.29
N PHE A 27 36.54 -6.58 -20.13
CA PHE A 27 36.71 -5.13 -20.13
C PHE A 27 35.39 -4.52 -20.60
N MET A 28 34.71 -3.73 -19.77
CA MET A 28 33.62 -2.90 -20.24
C MET A 28 34.17 -1.51 -20.61
N PRO A 29 33.87 -0.99 -21.80
CA PRO A 29 34.21 0.39 -22.16
C PRO A 29 33.42 1.35 -21.26
N MET A 30 34.03 2.50 -20.93
CA MET A 30 33.37 3.62 -20.24
C MET A 30 32.15 4.09 -21.04
N ALA A 31 30.95 3.69 -20.63
CA ALA A 31 29.77 4.52 -20.77
C ALA A 31 29.71 5.50 -19.58
N SER A 32 28.94 6.58 -19.69
CA SER A 32 28.73 7.51 -18.58
C SER A 32 28.12 6.76 -17.40
N ALA A 33 28.83 6.70 -16.27
CA ALA A 33 28.35 6.01 -15.10
C ALA A 33 27.19 6.80 -14.47
N THR A 34 25.99 6.21 -14.44
CA THR A 34 24.78 6.87 -13.90
C THR A 34 23.81 5.86 -13.29
N VAL A 35 23.14 6.26 -12.20
CA VAL A 35 21.84 5.68 -11.78
C VAL A 35 20.79 6.06 -12.82
N THR A 36 20.01 5.07 -13.28
CA THR A 36 19.00 5.27 -14.36
C THR A 36 17.56 5.10 -13.88
N SER A 37 17.33 4.24 -12.89
CA SER A 37 16.05 4.11 -12.21
C SER A 37 16.23 3.55 -10.80
N PHE A 38 15.29 3.88 -9.92
CA PHE A 38 15.25 3.40 -8.55
C PHE A 38 13.81 3.03 -8.18
N THR A 39 13.62 1.83 -7.62
CA THR A 39 12.33 1.38 -7.10
C THR A 39 12.52 0.80 -5.71
N VAL A 40 11.58 1.07 -4.81
CA VAL A 40 11.54 0.50 -3.47
C VAL A 40 10.15 -0.05 -3.23
N THR A 41 10.07 -1.32 -2.82
CA THR A 41 8.80 -2.00 -2.55
C THR A 41 8.82 -2.51 -1.12
N PRO A 42 7.91 -2.03 -0.24
CA PRO A 42 7.79 -2.57 1.11
C PRO A 42 7.20 -3.99 1.08
N GLY A 43 7.42 -4.76 2.14
CA GLY A 43 6.82 -6.09 2.29
C GLY A 43 5.33 -6.00 2.62
N THR A 44 4.97 -5.09 3.52
CA THR A 44 3.58 -4.81 3.93
C THR A 44 3.15 -3.37 3.67
N GLY A 45 4.05 -2.40 3.81
CA GLY A 45 3.74 -0.97 3.75
C GLY A 45 2.96 -0.45 4.97
N ILE A 46 2.72 -1.25 6.01
CA ILE A 46 1.80 -0.86 7.09
C ILE A 46 2.51 0.00 8.14
N ALA A 47 1.94 1.14 8.51
CA ALA A 47 2.43 2.09 9.49
C ALA A 47 2.67 1.43 10.84
N GLY A 48 3.82 1.68 11.46
CA GLY A 48 4.18 1.06 12.72
C GLY A 48 4.51 -0.45 12.64
N ALA A 49 4.29 -1.13 11.52
CA ALA A 49 4.73 -2.50 11.31
C ALA A 49 6.25 -2.57 11.16
N VAL A 50 6.85 -3.69 11.58
CA VAL A 50 8.27 -3.97 11.30
C VAL A 50 8.33 -4.72 9.98
N ASP A 51 8.92 -4.10 8.97
CA ASP A 51 8.74 -4.47 7.59
C ASP A 51 10.07 -4.74 6.86
N SER A 52 9.97 -5.51 5.79
CA SER A 52 11.04 -5.75 4.81
C SER A 52 10.92 -4.79 3.63
N TYR A 53 12.01 -4.56 2.92
CA TYR A 53 12.05 -3.68 1.75
C TYR A 53 12.88 -4.29 0.64
N ASN A 54 12.34 -4.33 -0.58
CA ASN A 54 13.11 -4.67 -1.77
C ASN A 54 13.40 -3.39 -2.54
N ALA A 55 14.67 -3.03 -2.60
CA ALA A 55 15.18 -1.88 -3.34
C ALA A 55 15.94 -2.36 -4.58
N LEU A 56 15.59 -1.85 -5.75
CA LEU A 56 16.30 -2.10 -7.01
C LEU A 56 16.83 -0.76 -7.54
N VAL A 57 18.16 -0.65 -7.60
CA VAL A 57 18.85 0.48 -8.21
C VAL A 57 19.41 0.00 -9.55
N THR A 58 18.88 0.53 -10.65
CA THR A 58 19.40 0.26 -11.99
C THR A 58 20.56 1.21 -12.25
N THR A 59 21.76 0.66 -12.31
CA THR A 59 23.00 1.41 -12.54
C THR A 59 23.73 0.88 -13.76
N ASP A 60 24.47 1.76 -14.41
CA ASP A 60 25.42 1.41 -15.48
C ASP A 60 26.81 1.88 -15.04
N GLY A 61 27.63 0.99 -14.50
CA GLY A 61 29.05 1.22 -14.29
C GLY A 61 29.45 2.14 -13.13
N VAL A 62 28.68 2.20 -12.03
CA VAL A 62 28.99 3.13 -10.91
C VAL A 62 29.94 2.52 -9.88
N THR A 63 30.80 3.32 -9.25
CA THR A 63 31.70 2.83 -8.17
C THR A 63 31.16 3.07 -6.77
N SER A 64 30.11 3.88 -6.64
CA SER A 64 29.45 4.17 -5.38
C SER A 64 27.97 4.41 -5.59
N ILE A 65 27.17 4.01 -4.61
CA ILE A 65 25.73 4.30 -4.55
C ILE A 65 25.44 4.67 -3.10
N ASN A 66 24.68 5.75 -2.91
CA ASN A 66 24.09 6.14 -1.63
C ASN A 66 22.58 6.06 -1.75
N ILE A 67 21.96 5.14 -1.01
CA ILE A 67 20.52 5.09 -0.85
C ILE A 67 20.16 5.85 0.42
N THR A 68 19.28 6.84 0.30
CA THR A 68 18.74 7.59 1.43
C THR A 68 17.42 6.99 1.87
N ILE A 69 17.29 6.71 3.17
CA ILE A 69 16.04 6.32 3.81
C ILE A 69 15.50 7.58 4.48
N PRO A 70 14.30 8.07 4.13
CA PRO A 70 13.78 9.31 4.68
C PRO A 70 13.58 9.22 6.19
N GLN A 71 13.46 10.38 6.84
CA GLN A 71 13.11 10.44 8.26
C GLN A 71 11.72 9.82 8.52
N GLY A 72 11.47 9.40 9.76
CA GLY A 72 10.21 8.76 10.16
C GLY A 72 10.38 7.26 10.43
N PHE A 73 11.25 6.60 9.66
CA PHE A 73 11.55 5.18 9.82
C PHE A 73 12.41 4.93 11.06
N ILE A 74 12.19 3.80 11.74
CA ILE A 74 12.92 3.45 12.96
C ILE A 74 13.57 2.09 12.81
N ALA A 75 14.90 2.00 12.95
CA ALA A 75 15.55 0.70 12.99
C ALA A 75 15.12 -0.13 14.21
N VAL A 76 14.81 -1.39 13.98
CA VAL A 76 14.42 -2.36 15.01
C VAL A 76 15.56 -3.35 15.23
N THR A 77 15.93 -3.56 16.49
CA THR A 77 17.01 -4.50 16.83
C THR A 77 16.52 -5.95 16.67
N PRO A 78 17.30 -6.83 15.99
CA PRO A 78 16.98 -8.25 15.91
C PRO A 78 16.84 -8.89 17.29
N THR A 79 15.84 -9.74 17.46
CA THR A 79 15.67 -10.51 18.70
C THR A 79 16.01 -11.99 18.55
N THR A 80 15.93 -12.52 17.32
CA THR A 80 16.30 -13.90 17.00
C THR A 80 17.58 -13.93 16.16
N GLY A 81 18.34 -15.00 16.30
CA GLY A 81 19.52 -15.27 15.47
C GLY A 81 19.14 -15.84 14.10
N GLY A 82 19.88 -15.45 13.07
CA GLY A 82 19.73 -15.94 11.69
C GLY A 82 18.69 -15.19 10.85
N GLU A 83 18.09 -14.12 11.37
CA GLU A 83 17.14 -13.26 10.66
C GLU A 83 17.87 -12.47 9.55
N LEU A 84 17.30 -12.39 8.35
CA LEU A 84 17.91 -11.70 7.20
C LEU A 84 17.88 -10.19 7.38
N ILE A 85 19.02 -9.55 7.58
CA ILE A 85 19.08 -8.08 7.70
C ILE A 85 19.10 -7.42 6.33
N ALA A 86 20.01 -7.88 5.47
CA ALA A 86 20.10 -7.38 4.11
C ALA A 86 20.68 -8.45 3.18
N GLU A 87 20.31 -8.43 1.91
CA GLU A 87 20.98 -9.15 0.84
C GLU A 87 21.17 -8.24 -0.34
N VAL A 88 22.41 -8.13 -0.82
CA VAL A 88 22.74 -7.39 -2.03
C VAL A 88 23.14 -8.39 -3.10
N THR A 89 22.51 -8.36 -4.27
CA THR A 89 22.92 -9.17 -5.42
C THR A 89 23.54 -8.30 -6.51
N PHE A 90 24.47 -8.89 -7.25
CA PHE A 90 25.30 -8.22 -8.25
C PHE A 90 25.11 -8.94 -9.58
N TRP A 91 24.94 -8.16 -10.65
CA TRP A 91 24.66 -8.68 -11.99
C TRP A 91 25.63 -8.06 -12.99
N ASN A 92 25.94 -8.80 -14.06
CA ASN A 92 26.73 -8.27 -15.18
C ASN A 92 25.81 -7.44 -16.09
N SER A 93 26.08 -6.16 -16.28
CA SER A 93 25.24 -5.27 -17.11
C SER A 93 25.15 -5.67 -18.59
N SER A 94 26.25 -6.16 -19.17
CA SER A 94 26.31 -6.53 -20.59
C SER A 94 25.58 -7.82 -20.90
N THR A 95 25.67 -8.81 -20.01
CA THR A 95 25.04 -10.13 -20.22
C THR A 95 23.75 -10.33 -19.45
N LYS A 96 23.42 -9.43 -18.52
CA LYS A 96 22.31 -9.53 -17.56
C LYS A 96 22.30 -10.86 -16.80
N THR A 97 23.48 -11.37 -16.46
CA THR A 97 23.65 -12.62 -15.70
C THR A 97 24.07 -12.37 -14.27
N TYR A 98 23.54 -13.15 -13.34
CA TYR A 98 23.90 -13.12 -11.92
C TYR A 98 25.40 -13.37 -11.72
N TYR A 99 26.04 -12.53 -10.91
CA TYR A 99 27.47 -12.60 -10.60
C TYR A 99 27.74 -13.06 -9.17
N GLY A 100 26.92 -12.64 -8.22
CA GLY A 100 27.10 -12.97 -6.81
C GLY A 100 26.16 -12.24 -5.86
N SER A 101 26.28 -12.52 -4.56
CA SER A 101 25.56 -11.82 -3.51
C SER A 101 26.38 -11.65 -2.22
N ALA A 102 25.98 -10.67 -1.43
CA ALA A 102 26.39 -10.49 -0.04
C ALA A 102 25.13 -10.47 0.84
N THR A 103 25.01 -11.46 1.72
CA THR A 103 23.88 -11.63 2.65
C THR A 103 24.34 -11.35 4.07
N ILE A 104 23.61 -10.51 4.79
CA ILE A 104 23.85 -10.15 6.19
C ILE A 104 22.69 -10.69 7.01
N LYS A 105 22.99 -11.44 8.08
CA LYS A 105 22.00 -11.99 9.00
C LYS A 105 22.33 -11.64 10.44
N SER A 106 21.33 -11.56 11.30
CA SER A 106 21.57 -11.44 12.74
C SER A 106 22.38 -12.63 13.24
N ASN A 107 23.36 -12.40 14.12
CA ASN A 107 24.22 -13.49 14.57
C ASN A 107 23.44 -14.50 15.41
N ASN A 108 23.65 -15.80 15.16
CA ASN A 108 22.94 -16.87 15.86
C ASN A 108 23.06 -16.83 17.39
N ALA A 109 24.19 -16.37 17.93
CA ALA A 109 24.45 -16.36 19.36
C ALA A 109 24.26 -14.97 20.02
N ASN A 110 24.45 -13.89 19.26
CA ASN A 110 24.42 -12.51 19.77
C ASN A 110 23.67 -11.59 18.78
N PRO A 111 22.38 -11.86 18.51
CA PRO A 111 21.63 -11.17 17.45
C PRO A 111 21.55 -9.65 17.64
N THR A 112 21.49 -9.18 18.88
CA THR A 112 21.34 -7.76 19.23
C THR A 112 22.62 -6.92 19.14
N THR A 113 23.77 -7.54 18.87
CA THR A 113 25.07 -6.82 18.86
C THR A 113 26.02 -7.30 17.76
N ARG A 114 25.64 -8.32 16.99
CA ARG A 114 26.49 -8.91 15.95
C ARG A 114 25.68 -9.37 14.74
N VAL A 115 26.36 -9.45 13.61
CA VAL A 115 25.84 -9.99 12.34
C VAL A 115 26.78 -11.03 11.77
N ASP A 116 26.21 -12.02 11.10
CA ASP A 116 26.89 -12.97 10.24
C ASP A 116 26.77 -12.48 8.79
N ILE A 117 27.91 -12.29 8.13
CA ILE A 117 27.98 -11.80 6.75
C ILE A 117 28.46 -12.95 5.88
N TYR A 118 27.67 -13.32 4.88
CA TYR A 118 27.91 -14.36 3.91
C TYR A 118 28.11 -13.72 2.54
N CYS A 119 29.24 -13.96 1.90
CA CYS A 119 29.52 -13.44 0.57
C CYS A 119 29.72 -14.61 -0.39
N LYS A 120 29.11 -14.52 -1.58
CA LYS A 120 29.24 -15.51 -2.66
C LYS A 120 29.46 -14.78 -3.98
N PHE A 121 30.64 -14.89 -4.57
CA PHE A 121 30.98 -14.17 -5.81
C PHE A 121 31.80 -15.06 -6.73
N GLY A 122 31.40 -15.17 -8.00
CA GLY A 122 32.20 -15.88 -9.01
C GLY A 122 32.52 -17.35 -8.67
N GLY A 123 31.78 -17.96 -7.73
CA GLY A 123 32.01 -19.32 -7.23
C GLY A 123 32.74 -19.42 -5.88
N ASP A 124 33.30 -18.33 -5.37
CA ASP A 124 33.93 -18.28 -4.04
C ASP A 124 32.92 -17.90 -2.96
N GLU A 125 33.06 -18.49 -1.76
CA GLU A 125 32.17 -18.26 -0.62
C GLU A 125 32.94 -17.92 0.66
N VAL A 126 32.41 -16.97 1.45
CA VAL A 126 33.02 -16.45 2.67
C VAL A 126 31.98 -16.22 3.74
N THR A 127 32.34 -16.45 4.99
CA THR A 127 31.53 -16.04 6.13
C THR A 127 32.39 -15.31 7.17
N THR A 128 31.89 -14.18 7.68
CA THR A 128 32.52 -13.43 8.77
C THR A 128 31.50 -12.93 9.79
N ILE A 129 31.96 -12.58 10.98
CA ILE A 129 31.14 -12.05 12.07
C ILE A 129 31.61 -10.64 12.40
N GLN A 130 30.69 -9.68 12.43
CA GLN A 130 30.98 -8.29 12.79
C GLN A 130 30.10 -7.79 13.93
N THR A 131 30.62 -6.83 14.70
CA THR A 131 29.85 -6.11 15.72
C THR A 131 29.01 -5.03 15.05
N VAL A 132 27.76 -4.89 15.48
CA VAL A 132 26.83 -3.87 14.98
C VAL A 132 26.22 -3.12 16.15
N ASN A 133 26.09 -1.81 16.00
CA ASN A 133 25.35 -0.94 16.88
C ASN A 133 23.96 -0.68 16.29
N TYR A 134 22.93 -1.29 16.87
CA TYR A 134 21.54 -1.12 16.44
C TYR A 134 20.84 0.10 17.08
N ALA A 135 21.55 0.95 17.83
CA ALA A 135 20.95 2.16 18.38
C ALA A 135 20.41 3.06 17.25
N ALA A 136 19.24 3.64 17.44
CA ALA A 136 18.63 4.55 16.48
C ALA A 136 19.61 5.69 16.13
N GLY A 137 19.81 5.95 14.83
CA GLY A 137 20.76 6.95 14.34
C GLY A 137 22.23 6.52 14.32
N ALA A 138 22.56 5.31 14.80
CA ALA A 138 23.93 4.82 14.77
C ALA A 138 24.42 4.62 13.34
N THR A 139 25.71 4.90 13.14
CA THR A 139 26.42 4.60 11.90
C THR A 139 27.31 3.39 12.12
N ASN A 140 27.17 2.39 11.26
CA ASN A 140 27.97 1.19 11.22
C ASN A 140 28.80 1.19 9.94
N THR A 141 30.11 1.02 10.07
CA THR A 141 31.05 1.00 8.94
C THR A 141 31.61 -0.41 8.79
N PHE A 142 31.50 -0.94 7.59
CA PHE A 142 32.03 -2.23 7.18
C PHE A 142 33.08 -1.97 6.09
N GLU A 143 34.37 -2.09 6.43
CA GLU A 143 35.49 -1.81 5.51
C GLU A 143 36.11 -3.08 4.95
N ALA A 144 36.66 -2.99 3.75
CA ALA A 144 37.53 -4.03 3.18
C ALA A 144 38.81 -4.14 4.01
N GLY A 145 39.09 -5.34 4.54
CA GLY A 145 40.21 -5.58 5.46
C GLY A 145 41.62 -5.56 4.84
N PHE A 146 41.81 -4.96 3.66
CA PHE A 146 43.10 -4.88 2.96
C PHE A 146 43.72 -3.48 3.04
N PRO A 147 45.03 -3.35 3.31
CA PRO A 147 45.69 -2.05 3.47
C PRO A 147 45.61 -1.10 2.26
N SER A 148 45.27 -1.60 1.06
CA SER A 148 45.16 -0.83 -0.18
C SER A 148 43.74 -0.77 -0.76
N ASP A 149 42.78 -1.44 -0.12
CA ASP A 149 41.38 -1.45 -0.56
C ASP A 149 40.57 -0.58 0.38
N THR A 150 39.98 0.49 -0.15
CA THR A 150 39.12 1.39 0.62
C THR A 150 37.64 1.17 0.32
N SER A 151 37.28 0.02 -0.26
CA SER A 151 35.89 -0.37 -0.46
C SER A 151 35.19 -0.49 0.90
N SER A 152 33.97 0.00 0.99
CA SER A 152 33.22 0.03 2.23
C SER A 152 31.71 -0.01 2.00
N ALA A 153 31.00 -0.48 3.01
CA ALA A 153 29.58 -0.23 3.18
C ALA A 153 29.40 0.55 4.49
N ILE A 154 28.68 1.66 4.43
CA ILE A 154 28.37 2.50 5.59
C ILE A 154 26.85 2.53 5.69
N ILE A 155 26.34 2.08 6.84
CA ILE A 155 24.91 2.05 7.11
C ILE A 155 24.64 2.99 8.27
N LYS A 156 23.86 4.03 8.02
CA LYS A 156 23.29 4.90 9.05
C LYS A 156 21.84 4.48 9.28
N LEU A 157 21.52 4.08 10.50
CA LEU A 157 20.18 3.66 10.86
C LEU A 157 19.24 4.88 10.93
N PRO A 158 18.04 4.82 10.32
CA PRO A 158 17.09 5.92 10.36
C PRO A 158 16.48 6.11 11.76
N THR A 159 15.97 7.31 11.99
CA THR A 159 15.13 7.63 13.16
C THR A 159 13.89 8.41 12.73
N GLU A 160 12.96 8.61 13.65
CA GLU A 160 11.80 9.48 13.42
C GLU A 160 12.19 10.89 12.93
N ALA A 161 13.33 11.42 13.39
CA ALA A 161 13.74 12.81 13.15
C ALA A 161 14.93 12.96 12.20
N LEU A 162 15.58 11.86 11.80
CA LEU A 162 16.79 11.91 10.98
C LEU A 162 16.78 10.79 9.95
N GLU A 163 17.16 11.14 8.73
CA GLU A 163 17.35 10.19 7.63
C GLU A 163 18.40 9.13 7.97
N GLY A 164 18.13 7.92 7.50
CA GLY A 164 19.10 6.84 7.41
C GLY A 164 19.77 6.82 6.03
N SER A 165 20.83 6.03 5.90
CA SER A 165 21.45 5.83 4.60
C SER A 165 22.17 4.49 4.50
N ILE A 166 22.24 3.98 3.27
CA ILE A 166 23.06 2.84 2.89
C ILE A 166 24.00 3.32 1.80
N LYS A 167 25.26 3.53 2.17
CA LYS A 167 26.31 3.93 1.24
C LYS A 167 27.21 2.73 0.94
N ILE A 168 27.31 2.38 -0.33
CA ILE A 168 28.21 1.36 -0.83
C ILE A 168 29.27 2.07 -1.67
N SER A 169 30.53 1.71 -1.50
CA SER A 169 31.64 2.25 -2.28
C SER A 169 32.63 1.13 -2.59
N ILE A 170 32.96 0.98 -3.86
CA ILE A 170 33.94 0.04 -4.36
C ILE A 170 35.13 0.82 -4.89
N ASN A 171 36.32 0.61 -4.30
CA ASN A 171 37.57 1.16 -4.78
C ASN A 171 38.26 0.14 -5.71
N SER A 172 37.69 -0.04 -6.90
CA SER A 172 38.23 -0.92 -7.92
C SER A 172 38.17 -0.24 -9.29
N THR A 173 39.24 -0.41 -10.08
CA THR A 173 39.26 -0.01 -11.49
C THR A 173 38.83 -1.14 -12.42
N ALA A 174 38.66 -2.34 -11.89
CA ALA A 174 38.29 -3.55 -12.64
C ALA A 174 36.81 -3.94 -12.47
N PHE A 175 36.11 -3.34 -11.50
CA PHE A 175 34.75 -3.68 -11.15
C PHE A 175 33.94 -2.42 -10.89
N GLN A 176 32.72 -2.43 -11.39
CA GLN A 176 31.70 -1.40 -11.19
C GLN A 176 30.40 -2.09 -10.74
N LEU A 177 29.51 -1.32 -10.13
CA LEU A 177 28.18 -1.72 -9.69
C LEU A 177 27.21 -1.55 -10.85
N ASP A 178 26.52 -2.64 -11.17
CA ASP A 178 25.45 -2.72 -12.16
C ASP A 178 24.25 -3.43 -11.54
N ASP A 179 23.05 -2.90 -11.78
CA ASP A 179 21.76 -3.45 -11.34
C ASP A 179 21.78 -4.00 -9.90
N VAL A 180 21.98 -3.09 -8.94
CA VAL A 180 22.09 -3.44 -7.52
C VAL A 180 20.70 -3.70 -6.95
N MET A 181 20.40 -4.97 -6.68
CA MET A 181 19.22 -5.37 -5.91
C MET A 181 19.59 -5.54 -4.44
N THR A 182 18.90 -4.82 -3.57
CA THR A 182 19.01 -4.91 -2.12
C THR A 182 17.68 -5.35 -1.53
N ALA A 183 17.63 -6.54 -0.95
CA ALA A 183 16.56 -6.92 -0.03
C ALA A 183 16.97 -6.52 1.39
N ILE A 184 16.09 -5.90 2.14
CA ILE A 184 16.22 -5.57 3.55
C ILE A 184 15.15 -6.40 4.26
N GLY A 185 15.50 -7.16 5.29
CA GLY A 185 14.47 -7.91 6.03
C GLY A 185 13.72 -7.04 7.03
N GLN A 186 12.97 -7.70 7.93
CA GLN A 186 12.11 -7.06 8.92
C GLN A 186 12.89 -6.35 10.04
N PHE A 187 13.51 -5.22 9.69
CA PHE A 187 14.43 -4.47 10.55
C PHE A 187 14.13 -2.99 10.61
N VAL A 188 13.12 -2.53 9.87
CA VAL A 188 12.72 -1.13 9.86
C VAL A 188 11.25 -1.08 10.23
N ARG A 189 10.93 -0.29 11.27
CA ARG A 189 9.56 0.05 11.61
C ARG A 189 9.10 1.20 10.73
N ASN A 190 7.96 1.00 10.09
CA ASN A 190 7.34 1.98 9.22
C ASN A 190 6.86 3.20 10.04
N PRO A 191 6.96 4.41 9.47
CA PRO A 191 6.45 5.64 10.08
C PRO A 191 4.91 5.66 10.10
N ALA A 192 4.30 6.81 10.40
CA ALA A 192 2.88 7.03 10.17
C ALA A 192 2.53 6.88 8.67
N ALA A 193 1.23 6.78 8.38
CA ALA A 193 0.78 6.69 6.99
C ALA A 193 1.15 7.95 6.19
N GLY A 194 1.48 7.77 4.91
CA GLY A 194 1.87 8.82 3.98
C GLY A 194 2.83 8.33 2.91
N ILE A 195 3.18 9.22 1.98
CA ILE A 195 4.15 8.96 0.92
C ILE A 195 5.54 9.40 1.38
N TYR A 196 6.50 8.47 1.34
CA TYR A 196 7.88 8.67 1.74
C TYR A 196 8.81 8.53 0.53
N VAL A 197 9.67 9.52 0.33
CA VAL A 197 10.58 9.54 -0.82
C VAL A 197 11.93 8.98 -0.42
N PHE A 198 12.26 7.80 -0.94
CA PHE A 198 13.61 7.25 -0.91
C PHE A 198 14.37 7.79 -2.11
N SER A 199 15.68 7.93 -1.99
CA SER A 199 16.50 8.34 -3.13
C SER A 199 17.76 7.51 -3.27
N ALA A 200 18.25 7.42 -4.51
CA ALA A 200 19.53 6.79 -4.85
C ALA A 200 20.40 7.79 -5.61
N ASP A 201 21.63 7.99 -5.14
CA ASP A 201 22.61 8.93 -5.71
C ASP A 201 23.97 8.25 -5.85
N ASP A 202 24.59 8.36 -7.03
CA ASP A 202 25.95 7.90 -7.31
C ASP A 202 27.02 9.01 -7.24
N GLY A 203 26.61 10.24 -6.94
CA GLY A 203 27.43 11.45 -6.93
C GLY A 203 27.32 12.27 -8.22
N THR A 204 26.57 11.81 -9.22
CA THR A 204 26.32 12.51 -10.48
C THR A 204 24.87 12.98 -10.65
N GLY A 205 23.94 12.38 -9.89
CA GLY A 205 22.52 12.74 -9.91
C GLY A 205 21.68 11.82 -9.02
N GLU A 206 20.60 12.39 -8.48
CA GLU A 206 19.67 11.70 -7.58
C GLU A 206 18.45 11.19 -8.37
N VAL A 207 18.01 9.97 -8.04
CA VAL A 207 16.77 9.37 -8.56
C VAL A 207 15.90 8.94 -7.39
N ASP A 208 14.64 9.36 -7.41
CA ASP A 208 13.68 9.15 -6.33
C ASP A 208 12.80 7.91 -6.56
N ALA A 209 12.39 7.29 -5.45
CA ALA A 209 11.38 6.25 -5.37
C ALA A 209 10.36 6.62 -4.29
N ASN A 210 9.11 6.82 -4.70
CA ASN A 210 8.01 7.01 -3.77
C ASN A 210 7.62 5.67 -3.15
N VAL A 211 7.53 5.63 -1.84
CA VAL A 211 7.07 4.49 -1.06
C VAL A 211 5.89 4.94 -0.23
N GLU A 212 4.75 4.31 -0.46
CA GLU A 212 3.57 4.52 0.36
C GLU A 212 3.66 3.70 1.65
N ILE A 213 3.35 4.35 2.77
CA ILE A 213 3.10 3.72 4.06
C ILE A 213 1.63 3.94 4.42
N ARG A 214 0.93 2.88 4.80
CA ARG A 214 -0.53 2.81 4.95
C ARG A 214 -0.90 2.70 6.43
N ARG A 215 -2.09 3.09 6.88
CA ARG A 215 -2.42 3.06 8.34
C ARG A 215 -2.43 1.61 8.87
N ALA A 216 -1.96 1.39 10.11
CA ALA A 216 -2.16 0.12 10.81
C ALA A 216 -3.61 0.01 11.24
N GLY A 217 -4.40 -0.76 10.49
CA GLY A 217 -5.84 -0.88 10.72
C GLY A 217 -6.68 -1.09 9.47
N ALA A 218 -6.13 -0.91 8.26
CA ALA A 218 -6.79 -1.37 7.03
C ALA A 218 -6.79 -2.91 7.03
N ILE A 219 -7.81 -3.47 7.67
CA ILE A 219 -8.19 -4.88 7.56
C ILE A 219 -9.24 -4.86 6.47
N GLY A 220 -8.86 -5.32 5.29
CA GLY A 220 -9.56 -5.02 4.04
C GLY A 220 -11.05 -5.27 4.04
N PRO A 221 -11.74 -4.67 3.07
CA PRO A 221 -13.14 -4.40 3.13
C PRO A 221 -13.95 -5.67 3.31
N ASP A 222 -14.94 -5.43 4.14
CA ASP A 222 -16.03 -6.29 4.42
C ASP A 222 -17.10 -6.06 3.35
N ILE A 223 -17.84 -7.11 3.05
CA ILE A 223 -19.04 -6.99 2.22
C ILE A 223 -20.26 -7.01 3.12
N ALA A 224 -21.26 -6.21 2.75
CA ALA A 224 -22.53 -6.22 3.41
C ALA A 224 -23.69 -6.35 2.41
N ILE A 225 -24.77 -6.93 2.90
CA ILE A 225 -26.05 -7.00 2.19
C ILE A 225 -27.10 -6.40 3.11
N TYR A 226 -27.72 -5.33 2.64
CA TYR A 226 -28.85 -4.71 3.31
C TYR A 226 -30.16 -5.23 2.71
N GLN A 227 -31.09 -5.68 3.56
CA GLN A 227 -32.44 -6.01 3.13
C GLN A 227 -33.43 -5.74 4.26
N ASP A 228 -34.44 -4.92 3.97
CA ASP A 228 -35.59 -4.68 4.85
C ASP A 228 -35.23 -4.23 6.29
N GLY A 229 -34.16 -3.42 6.43
CA GLY A 229 -33.66 -2.95 7.73
C GLY A 229 -32.59 -3.84 8.37
N TRP A 230 -32.26 -4.96 7.74
CA TRP A 230 -31.24 -5.89 8.21
C TRP A 230 -29.97 -5.77 7.38
N TRP A 231 -28.84 -5.64 8.05
CA TRP A 231 -27.52 -5.74 7.47
C TRP A 231 -26.96 -7.12 7.77
N ALA A 232 -26.63 -7.88 6.74
CA ALA A 232 -25.83 -9.10 6.84
C ALA A 232 -24.40 -8.76 6.44
N LEU A 233 -23.47 -8.87 7.38
CA LEU A 233 -22.06 -8.50 7.18
C LEU A 233 -21.16 -9.71 7.10
N LYS A 234 -20.07 -9.55 6.34
CA LYS A 234 -19.01 -10.52 6.26
C LYS A 234 -17.64 -9.87 6.27
N TYR A 235 -16.81 -10.35 7.22
CA TYR A 235 -15.50 -9.80 7.45
C TYR A 235 -14.39 -10.43 6.60
N GLY A 236 -13.48 -9.59 6.11
CA GLY A 236 -12.25 -9.96 5.41
C GLY A 236 -12.37 -10.10 3.88
N PRO A 237 -11.23 -10.32 3.19
CA PRO A 237 -11.15 -10.25 1.73
C PRO A 237 -12.04 -11.31 1.05
N GLU A 238 -12.60 -10.98 -0.10
CA GLU A 238 -13.57 -11.81 -0.82
C GLU A 238 -13.08 -13.24 -1.11
N ASN A 239 -11.76 -13.44 -1.20
CA ASN A 239 -11.12 -14.74 -1.45
C ASN A 239 -11.19 -15.71 -0.25
N ASN A 240 -11.52 -15.22 0.95
CA ASN A 240 -11.63 -15.98 2.19
C ASN A 240 -13.05 -16.07 2.74
N ILE A 241 -14.04 -15.56 2.00
CA ILE A 241 -15.46 -15.58 2.40
C ILE A 241 -16.12 -16.90 1.95
N PRO A 242 -16.52 -17.79 2.88
CA PRO A 242 -17.46 -18.87 2.54
C PRO A 242 -18.83 -18.29 2.16
N ASN A 243 -19.58 -18.99 1.29
CA ASN A 243 -20.99 -18.68 0.97
C ASN A 243 -21.80 -18.37 2.23
N PHE A 244 -22.88 -17.58 2.11
CA PHE A 244 -23.78 -17.21 3.21
C PHE A 244 -23.96 -18.32 4.28
N GLN A 245 -23.63 -18.01 5.53
CA GLN A 245 -23.68 -18.92 6.67
C GLN A 245 -24.68 -18.42 7.73
N PRO A 246 -25.37 -19.34 8.44
CA PRO A 246 -26.24 -18.97 9.58
C PRO A 246 -25.53 -18.23 10.73
N ALA A 247 -24.19 -18.23 10.75
CA ALA A 247 -23.36 -17.56 11.74
C ALA A 247 -22.85 -16.17 11.29
N ASP A 248 -23.22 -15.72 10.08
CA ASP A 248 -22.92 -14.35 9.64
C ASP A 248 -23.58 -13.34 10.57
N LYS A 249 -22.97 -12.16 10.74
CA LYS A 249 -23.47 -11.15 11.69
C LYS A 249 -24.67 -10.41 11.09
N TRP A 250 -25.64 -10.12 11.94
CA TRP A 250 -26.87 -9.40 11.60
C TRP A 250 -26.99 -8.17 12.48
N LEU A 251 -27.22 -7.03 11.84
CA LEU A 251 -27.53 -5.78 12.52
C LEU A 251 -28.89 -5.26 12.05
N ALA A 252 -29.78 -4.91 12.99
CA ALA A 252 -31.05 -4.26 12.69
C ALA A 252 -30.85 -2.74 12.67
N TYR A 253 -30.47 -2.17 11.53
CA TYR A 253 -30.25 -0.74 11.36
C TYR A 253 -30.97 -0.19 10.13
N GLY A 254 -32.06 0.54 10.36
CA GLY A 254 -32.96 1.07 9.33
C GLY A 254 -34.25 0.26 9.19
N VAL A 255 -35.00 0.50 8.12
CA VAL A 255 -36.28 -0.20 7.83
C VAL A 255 -36.46 -0.42 6.33
N ALA A 256 -37.38 -1.32 5.97
CA ALA A 256 -37.72 -1.59 4.57
C ALA A 256 -38.02 -0.32 3.76
N GLY A 257 -37.37 -0.23 2.59
CA GLY A 257 -37.46 0.91 1.67
C GLY A 257 -36.37 1.97 1.84
N TRP A 258 -35.62 1.96 2.95
CA TRP A 258 -34.51 2.90 3.14
C TRP A 258 -33.29 2.47 2.32
N THR A 259 -32.44 3.44 1.98
CA THR A 259 -31.22 3.19 1.20
C THR A 259 -30.01 3.15 2.13
N PRO A 260 -29.23 2.06 2.14
CA PRO A 260 -28.00 1.96 2.93
C PRO A 260 -26.84 2.72 2.27
N VAL A 261 -25.92 3.22 3.08
CA VAL A 261 -24.66 3.84 2.65
C VAL A 261 -23.57 3.45 3.65
N ALA A 262 -22.35 3.26 3.18
CA ALA A 262 -21.16 2.98 3.98
C ALA A 262 -20.08 4.03 3.68
N GLY A 263 -19.21 4.30 4.66
CA GLY A 263 -18.06 5.19 4.50
C GLY A 263 -17.42 5.54 5.85
N ASP A 264 -16.16 5.99 5.88
CA ASP A 264 -15.49 6.49 7.10
C ASP A 264 -15.90 7.95 7.37
N PHE A 265 -17.06 8.13 8.01
CA PHE A 265 -17.66 9.45 8.25
C PHE A 265 -16.99 10.22 9.41
N ASN A 266 -15.96 9.64 10.04
CA ASN A 266 -15.34 10.19 11.24
C ASN A 266 -13.79 10.19 11.24
N ASN A 267 -13.16 9.65 10.19
CA ASN A 267 -11.71 9.52 9.97
C ASN A 267 -10.99 8.71 11.06
N ASP A 268 -11.65 7.65 11.57
CA ASP A 268 -10.99 6.68 12.45
C ASP A 268 -10.34 5.52 11.68
N GLY A 269 -10.53 5.47 10.35
CA GLY A 269 -10.05 4.40 9.49
C GLY A 269 -10.95 3.17 9.46
N THR A 270 -12.12 3.22 10.10
CA THR A 270 -13.16 2.18 10.05
C THR A 270 -14.36 2.72 9.28
N GLY A 271 -14.88 1.92 8.37
CA GLY A 271 -16.15 2.14 7.70
C GLY A 271 -17.32 2.18 8.68
N ASP A 272 -17.98 3.33 8.70
CA ASP A 272 -19.23 3.58 9.40
C ASP A 272 -20.42 3.24 8.48
N ILE A 273 -21.64 3.24 9.06
CA ILE A 273 -22.87 2.98 8.31
C ILE A 273 -23.89 4.11 8.45
N ALA A 274 -24.65 4.31 7.37
CA ALA A 274 -25.79 5.20 7.34
C ALA A 274 -26.97 4.59 6.57
N VAL A 275 -28.16 5.08 6.89
CA VAL A 275 -29.39 4.80 6.15
C VAL A 275 -30.07 6.12 5.78
N PHE A 276 -30.61 6.16 4.57
CA PHE A 276 -31.22 7.34 3.97
C PHE A 276 -32.69 7.09 3.63
N GLU A 277 -33.54 8.03 4.00
CA GLU A 277 -34.94 8.08 3.57
C GLU A 277 -35.42 9.52 3.37
N ASN A 278 -35.89 9.83 2.16
CA ASN A 278 -36.55 11.11 1.85
C ASN A 278 -35.78 12.37 2.28
N GLY A 279 -34.45 12.37 2.18
CA GLY A 279 -33.61 13.51 2.59
C GLY A 279 -33.17 13.46 4.04
N TRP A 280 -33.50 12.40 4.77
CA TRP A 280 -33.07 12.18 6.14
C TRP A 280 -32.03 11.07 6.18
N TRP A 281 -30.89 11.38 6.77
CA TRP A 281 -29.81 10.44 7.05
C TRP A 281 -29.86 10.08 8.53
N ALA A 282 -29.79 8.79 8.84
CA ALA A 282 -29.45 8.29 10.16
C ALA A 282 -28.12 7.55 10.07
N LEU A 283 -27.15 7.95 10.88
CA LEU A 283 -25.77 7.48 10.82
C LEU A 283 -25.33 6.92 12.17
N LYS A 284 -24.44 5.93 12.14
CA LYS A 284 -23.72 5.44 13.31
C LYS A 284 -22.24 5.22 13.03
N TYR A 285 -21.46 5.61 14.02
CA TYR A 285 -20.01 5.51 14.03
C TYR A 285 -19.53 4.21 14.68
N GLY A 286 -18.38 3.72 14.24
CA GLY A 286 -17.61 2.63 14.83
C GLY A 286 -17.84 1.28 14.13
N PRO A 287 -17.09 0.25 14.56
CA PRO A 287 -17.17 -1.07 13.96
C PRO A 287 -18.60 -1.60 14.07
N VAL A 288 -19.11 -2.14 12.97
CA VAL A 288 -20.55 -2.39 12.80
C VAL A 288 -21.08 -3.42 13.80
N ASP A 289 -20.22 -4.23 14.41
CA ASP A 289 -20.60 -5.19 15.43
C ASP A 289 -20.70 -4.64 16.85
N GLU A 290 -20.20 -3.44 17.10
CA GLU A 290 -20.40 -2.70 18.34
C GLU A 290 -21.58 -1.72 18.24
N ILE A 291 -22.13 -1.55 17.03
CA ILE A 291 -23.28 -0.69 16.78
C ILE A 291 -24.55 -1.31 17.41
N PRO A 292 -25.24 -0.59 18.31
CA PRO A 292 -26.55 -1.04 18.79
C PRO A 292 -27.58 -1.01 17.64
N ASP A 293 -28.67 -1.76 17.79
CA ASP A 293 -29.84 -1.65 16.89
C ASP A 293 -30.31 -0.19 16.72
N PHE A 294 -31.03 0.07 15.64
CA PHE A 294 -31.60 1.40 15.36
C PHE A 294 -32.39 1.95 16.55
N GLN A 295 -32.05 3.18 16.95
CA GLN A 295 -32.70 3.87 18.06
C GLN A 295 -33.32 5.18 17.58
N SER A 296 -34.46 5.57 18.16
CA SER A 296 -35.08 6.86 17.85
C SER A 296 -34.22 8.07 18.24
N ALA A 297 -33.22 7.87 19.09
CA ALA A 297 -32.25 8.87 19.51
C ALA A 297 -31.02 8.96 18.58
N ASP A 298 -30.92 8.08 17.57
CA ASP A 298 -29.86 8.15 16.57
C ASP A 298 -29.90 9.50 15.85
N LYS A 299 -28.73 9.99 15.46
CA LYS A 299 -28.61 11.33 14.91
C LYS A 299 -29.26 11.38 13.52
N TRP A 300 -30.18 12.32 13.37
CA TRP A 300 -30.82 12.63 12.11
C TRP A 300 -30.20 13.87 11.49
N LEU A 301 -29.73 13.74 10.25
CA LEU A 301 -29.29 14.85 9.42
C LEU A 301 -30.27 15.04 8.25
N ALA A 302 -30.80 16.25 8.11
CA ALA A 302 -31.61 16.64 6.95
C ALA A 302 -30.72 17.15 5.82
N TYR A 303 -30.47 16.32 4.80
CA TYR A 303 -29.76 16.67 3.58
C TYR A 303 -30.25 15.86 2.38
N GLY A 304 -30.61 16.56 1.30
CA GLY A 304 -31.29 15.99 0.13
C GLY A 304 -32.81 16.00 0.27
N ILE A 305 -33.48 15.33 -0.67
CA ILE A 305 -34.95 15.22 -0.73
C ILE A 305 -35.38 13.85 -1.25
N ALA A 306 -36.68 13.56 -1.17
CA ALA A 306 -37.29 12.34 -1.69
C ALA A 306 -36.94 12.04 -3.17
N GLY A 307 -36.58 10.79 -3.44
CA GLY A 307 -36.26 10.27 -4.77
C GLY A 307 -34.85 10.56 -5.28
N TRP A 308 -33.96 11.08 -4.43
CA TRP A 308 -32.54 11.25 -4.70
C TRP A 308 -31.76 10.05 -4.17
N THR A 309 -30.69 9.68 -4.87
CA THR A 309 -29.82 8.56 -4.48
C THR A 309 -28.70 9.09 -3.58
N PRO A 310 -28.53 8.56 -2.36
CA PRO A 310 -27.42 8.92 -1.49
C PRO A 310 -26.13 8.20 -1.91
N VAL A 311 -24.99 8.85 -1.71
CA VAL A 311 -23.64 8.28 -1.84
C VAL A 311 -22.71 8.95 -0.83
N ALA A 312 -21.57 8.31 -0.55
CA ALA A 312 -20.53 8.83 0.34
C ALA A 312 -19.14 8.62 -0.29
N GLY A 313 -18.18 9.43 0.15
CA GLY A 313 -16.76 9.31 -0.19
C GLY A 313 -15.96 10.58 0.09
N ASP A 314 -14.64 10.48 0.21
CA ASP A 314 -13.72 11.60 0.45
C ASP A 314 -13.51 12.43 -0.83
N PHE A 315 -14.48 13.30 -1.13
CA PHE A 315 -14.48 14.13 -2.32
C PHE A 315 -13.49 15.31 -2.27
N ASN A 316 -12.93 15.59 -1.10
CA ASN A 316 -12.19 16.81 -0.80
C ASN A 316 -10.77 16.59 -0.28
N ASN A 317 -10.38 15.32 -0.06
CA ASN A 317 -9.09 14.86 0.44
C ASN A 317 -8.78 15.36 1.87
N ASP A 318 -9.76 15.27 2.77
CA ASP A 318 -9.56 15.54 4.20
C ASP A 318 -9.54 14.26 5.06
N GLY A 319 -9.68 13.09 4.42
CA GLY A 319 -9.72 11.77 5.01
C GLY A 319 -11.04 11.45 5.70
N ILE A 320 -12.09 12.26 5.51
CA ILE A 320 -13.45 11.98 5.98
C ILE A 320 -14.32 11.72 4.75
N ASP A 321 -15.09 10.63 4.77
CA ASP A 321 -16.12 10.44 3.77
C ASP A 321 -17.20 11.50 3.92
N ASP A 322 -17.34 12.31 2.88
CA ASP A 322 -18.36 13.32 2.73
C ASP A 322 -19.69 12.67 2.30
N ILE A 323 -20.80 13.40 2.38
CA ILE A 323 -22.09 12.93 1.85
C ILE A 323 -22.47 13.67 0.57
N ALA A 324 -23.09 12.94 -0.34
CA ALA A 324 -23.73 13.53 -1.51
C ALA A 324 -25.07 12.87 -1.82
N VAL A 325 -25.90 13.63 -2.54
CA VAL A 325 -27.14 13.11 -3.12
C VAL A 325 -27.16 13.37 -4.61
N PHE A 326 -27.63 12.39 -5.37
CA PHE A 326 -27.66 12.39 -6.82
C PHE A 326 -29.08 12.31 -7.36
N LYS A 327 -29.38 13.09 -8.40
CA LYS A 327 -30.61 12.96 -9.17
C LYS A 327 -30.41 13.41 -10.62
N ASP A 328 -30.68 12.50 -11.55
CA ASP A 328 -30.78 12.79 -12.99
C ASP A 328 -29.59 13.60 -13.57
N GLY A 329 -28.37 13.27 -13.15
CA GLY A 329 -27.13 13.92 -13.61
C GLY A 329 -26.64 15.07 -12.73
N TRP A 330 -27.34 15.38 -11.64
CA TRP A 330 -26.95 16.41 -10.68
C TRP A 330 -26.50 15.78 -9.37
N TRP A 331 -25.31 16.17 -8.93
CA TRP A 331 -24.73 15.84 -7.64
C TRP A 331 -24.79 17.08 -6.75
N ALA A 332 -25.25 16.90 -5.52
CA ALA A 332 -25.21 17.91 -4.48
C ALA A 332 -24.36 17.38 -3.32
N LEU A 333 -23.13 17.90 -3.19
CA LEU A 333 -22.14 17.46 -2.21
C LEU A 333 -22.17 18.35 -0.97
N LYS A 334 -21.97 17.73 0.19
CA LYS A 334 -21.84 18.40 1.48
C LYS A 334 -20.59 17.87 2.19
N TYR A 335 -19.67 18.77 2.49
CA TYR A 335 -18.35 18.42 3.00
C TYR A 335 -18.28 18.41 4.53
N GLY A 336 -17.36 17.63 5.05
CA GLY A 336 -16.93 17.59 6.44
C GLY A 336 -17.70 16.57 7.30
N PRO A 337 -17.33 16.47 8.58
CA PRO A 337 -17.84 15.42 9.45
C PRO A 337 -19.35 15.52 9.57
N VAL A 338 -20.04 14.41 9.29
CA VAL A 338 -21.52 14.38 9.20
C VAL A 338 -22.18 14.87 10.49
N ASN A 339 -21.52 14.68 11.65
CA ASN A 339 -22.00 15.18 12.93
C ASN A 339 -21.92 16.72 13.08
N ALA A 340 -21.18 17.45 12.26
CA ALA A 340 -21.09 18.90 12.33
C ALA A 340 -22.07 19.59 11.37
N ILE A 341 -22.67 18.84 10.43
CA ILE A 341 -23.61 19.38 9.46
C ILE A 341 -24.92 19.76 10.17
N LEU A 342 -25.33 21.02 10.02
CA LEU A 342 -26.62 21.49 10.51
C LEU A 342 -27.75 21.09 9.53
N ASN A 343 -28.93 20.81 10.07
CA ASN A 343 -30.10 20.45 9.27
C ASN A 343 -30.47 21.53 8.25
N PHE A 344 -30.87 21.10 7.05
CA PHE A 344 -31.36 21.95 5.96
C PHE A 344 -30.33 22.94 5.41
N GLN A 345 -29.03 22.64 5.55
CA GLN A 345 -28.01 23.40 4.84
C GLN A 345 -27.98 23.10 3.36
N GLY A 346 -27.60 24.12 2.58
CA GLY A 346 -27.34 23.96 1.15
C GLY A 346 -26.08 23.12 0.90
N ALA A 347 -26.01 22.58 -0.31
CA ALA A 347 -24.83 21.90 -0.82
C ALA A 347 -23.63 22.84 -0.86
N ASP A 348 -22.47 22.33 -0.50
CA ASP A 348 -21.20 23.05 -0.66
C ASP A 348 -20.76 23.04 -2.13
N LYS A 349 -21.15 22.00 -2.88
CA LYS A 349 -20.98 21.94 -4.33
C LYS A 349 -22.18 21.33 -5.05
N TRP A 350 -22.55 21.96 -6.15
CA TRP A 350 -23.38 21.38 -7.19
C TRP A 350 -22.51 21.00 -8.39
N LEU A 351 -22.68 19.78 -8.89
CA LEU A 351 -21.96 19.29 -10.06
C LEU A 351 -22.93 18.62 -11.04
N ALA A 352 -22.88 19.06 -12.30
CA ALA A 352 -23.52 18.38 -13.41
C ALA A 352 -22.58 17.35 -14.01
N TYR A 353 -22.80 16.07 -13.71
CA TYR A 353 -22.07 14.95 -14.29
C TYR A 353 -22.97 13.72 -14.38
N GLY A 354 -22.99 13.08 -15.56
CA GLY A 354 -23.87 11.95 -15.83
C GLY A 354 -25.19 12.31 -16.50
N GLY A 355 -26.14 11.38 -16.45
CA GLY A 355 -27.46 11.53 -17.05
C GLY A 355 -28.52 10.72 -16.33
N ALA A 356 -29.78 10.94 -16.72
CA ALA A 356 -30.92 10.24 -16.15
C ALA A 356 -30.83 8.72 -16.34
N GLY A 357 -31.20 7.98 -15.29
CA GLY A 357 -31.21 6.51 -15.29
C GLY A 357 -29.84 5.85 -15.19
N GLY A 358 -28.77 6.60 -14.89
CA GLY A 358 -27.50 6.03 -14.43
C GLY A 358 -27.46 5.89 -12.91
N MET A 359 -26.68 4.94 -12.41
CA MET A 359 -26.38 4.78 -10.99
C MET A 359 -25.09 5.54 -10.65
N PRO A 360 -25.09 6.42 -9.64
CA PRO A 360 -23.88 7.06 -9.16
C PRO A 360 -23.01 6.03 -8.43
N VAL A 361 -21.69 6.11 -8.63
CA VAL A 361 -20.70 5.29 -7.93
C VAL A 361 -19.53 6.19 -7.53
N VAL A 362 -18.95 5.91 -6.38
CA VAL A 362 -17.88 6.69 -5.76
C VAL A 362 -16.79 5.72 -5.31
N GLY A 363 -15.54 6.16 -5.37
CA GLY A 363 -14.35 5.43 -4.95
C GLY A 363 -13.11 6.01 -5.63
N ASP A 364 -11.93 5.79 -5.08
CA ASP A 364 -10.67 6.22 -5.70
C ASP A 364 -10.28 5.31 -6.87
N PHE A 365 -10.78 5.63 -8.06
CA PHE A 365 -10.54 4.81 -9.24
C PHE A 365 -9.10 4.89 -9.76
N ASN A 366 -8.30 5.83 -9.26
CA ASN A 366 -6.97 6.10 -9.78
C ASN A 366 -5.85 6.06 -8.75
N ASP A 367 -6.14 5.62 -7.52
CA ASP A 367 -5.18 5.34 -6.46
C ASP A 367 -4.34 6.59 -6.11
N ASN A 368 -5.04 7.72 -5.90
CA ASN A 368 -4.44 9.00 -5.53
C ASN A 368 -4.85 9.53 -4.14
N GLY A 369 -5.62 8.74 -3.39
CA GLY A 369 -6.18 9.06 -2.08
C GLY A 369 -7.38 10.00 -2.11
N ILE A 370 -8.08 10.14 -3.24
CA ILE A 370 -9.26 11.00 -3.39
C ILE A 370 -10.36 10.22 -4.08
N ASP A 371 -11.56 10.24 -3.49
CA ASP A 371 -12.69 9.58 -4.12
C ASP A 371 -13.15 10.31 -5.38
N ASP A 372 -13.14 9.54 -6.47
CA ASP A 372 -13.62 9.93 -7.78
C ASP A 372 -15.12 9.64 -7.92
N ILE A 373 -15.72 10.07 -9.04
CA ILE A 373 -17.13 9.79 -9.34
C ILE A 373 -17.30 9.07 -10.67
N ALA A 374 -18.26 8.16 -10.71
CA ALA A 374 -18.62 7.45 -11.92
C ALA A 374 -20.14 7.35 -12.07
N MET A 375 -20.55 7.16 -13.33
CA MET A 375 -21.90 6.75 -13.65
C MET A 375 -21.89 5.36 -14.27
N PHE A 376 -22.66 4.46 -13.68
CA PHE A 376 -22.92 3.15 -14.26
C PHE A 376 -24.26 3.12 -14.99
N GLN A 377 -24.26 2.62 -16.22
CA GLN A 377 -25.48 2.40 -16.97
C GLN A 377 -25.29 1.27 -17.99
N ASN A 378 -26.14 0.23 -17.90
CA ASN A 378 -26.16 -0.88 -18.86
C ASN A 378 -24.78 -1.56 -19.09
N GLY A 379 -23.97 -1.75 -18.03
CA GLY A 379 -22.64 -2.37 -18.13
C GLY A 379 -21.51 -1.42 -18.52
N TRP A 380 -21.80 -0.13 -18.64
CA TRP A 380 -20.83 0.92 -18.93
C TRP A 380 -20.63 1.82 -17.73
N TRP A 381 -19.37 2.08 -17.43
CA TRP A 381 -18.90 3.01 -16.41
C TRP A 381 -18.31 4.23 -17.11
N ALA A 382 -18.79 5.42 -16.74
CA ALA A 382 -18.24 6.69 -17.16
C ALA A 382 -17.49 7.31 -15.97
N LEU A 383 -16.18 7.10 -15.90
CA LEU A 383 -15.30 7.50 -14.80
C LEU A 383 -14.86 8.96 -14.95
N LYS A 384 -14.83 9.70 -13.84
CA LYS A 384 -14.37 11.08 -13.78
C LYS A 384 -13.44 11.26 -12.58
N TYR A 385 -12.21 11.66 -12.86
CA TYR A 385 -11.15 11.72 -11.86
C TYR A 385 -10.99 13.09 -11.22
N GLY A 386 -10.40 13.07 -10.03
CA GLY A 386 -9.90 14.23 -9.31
C GLY A 386 -10.86 14.74 -8.25
N PRO A 387 -10.39 15.66 -7.38
CA PRO A 387 -11.19 16.12 -6.27
C PRO A 387 -12.46 16.76 -6.82
N VAL A 388 -13.61 16.24 -6.39
CA VAL A 388 -14.89 16.57 -6.99
C VAL A 388 -15.17 18.05 -6.84
N ASN A 389 -14.60 18.72 -5.84
CA ASN A 389 -14.63 20.17 -5.64
C ASN A 389 -14.04 21.00 -6.80
N ALA A 390 -13.14 20.45 -7.61
CA ALA A 390 -12.46 21.13 -8.71
C ALA A 390 -13.08 20.82 -10.10
N ILE A 391 -13.91 19.79 -10.21
CA ILE A 391 -14.53 19.38 -11.48
C ILE A 391 -15.50 20.47 -11.99
N ALA A 392 -15.34 20.91 -13.23
CA ALA A 392 -16.27 21.82 -13.87
C ALA A 392 -17.55 21.10 -14.34
N ASN A 393 -18.66 21.83 -14.45
CA ASN A 393 -19.92 21.24 -14.92
C ASN A 393 -19.81 20.67 -16.34
N SER A 394 -20.47 19.52 -16.53
CA SER A 394 -20.68 18.86 -17.83
C SER A 394 -19.39 18.50 -18.57
N GLN A 395 -18.32 18.24 -17.82
CA GLN A 395 -17.09 17.69 -18.39
C GLN A 395 -17.33 16.25 -18.89
N PRO A 396 -16.66 15.84 -19.97
CA PRO A 396 -16.69 14.45 -20.41
C PRO A 396 -16.06 13.54 -19.35
N ALA A 397 -16.44 12.27 -19.38
CA ALA A 397 -15.76 11.21 -18.65
C ALA A 397 -14.29 11.14 -19.08
N ASP A 398 -13.41 10.92 -18.11
CA ASP A 398 -11.98 10.74 -18.36
C ASP A 398 -11.69 9.33 -18.90
N LYS A 399 -12.50 8.34 -18.49
CA LYS A 399 -12.45 6.98 -19.02
C LYS A 399 -13.85 6.37 -19.14
N TRP A 400 -14.07 5.61 -20.22
CA TRP A 400 -15.20 4.71 -20.36
C TRP A 400 -14.73 3.27 -20.16
N LEU A 401 -15.37 2.57 -19.24
CA LEU A 401 -15.07 1.18 -18.92
C LEU A 401 -16.30 0.29 -19.17
N ALA A 402 -16.12 -0.76 -19.97
CA ALA A 402 -17.15 -1.79 -20.17
C ALA A 402 -16.91 -2.97 -19.21
N TYR A 403 -17.68 -3.04 -18.13
CA TYR A 403 -17.58 -4.07 -17.11
C TYR A 403 -18.94 -4.28 -16.43
N GLY A 404 -19.38 -5.54 -16.34
CA GLY A 404 -20.61 -5.92 -15.65
C GLY A 404 -21.84 -6.16 -16.52
N ALA A 405 -22.84 -6.79 -15.92
CA ALA A 405 -24.15 -7.03 -16.54
C ALA A 405 -25.00 -5.75 -16.57
N ALA A 406 -25.83 -5.59 -17.60
CA ALA A 406 -26.64 -4.39 -17.77
C ALA A 406 -27.60 -4.08 -16.61
N ALA A 407 -28.04 -5.12 -15.88
CA ALA A 407 -28.92 -5.01 -14.72
C ALA A 407 -28.20 -5.35 -13.40
N GLY A 408 -26.86 -5.26 -13.38
CA GLY A 408 -26.08 -5.41 -12.16
C GLY A 408 -26.07 -4.13 -11.34
N THR A 409 -25.80 -4.26 -10.05
CA THR A 409 -25.52 -3.15 -9.15
C THR A 409 -24.01 -2.96 -9.10
N PRO A 410 -23.50 -1.76 -9.43
CA PRO A 410 -22.07 -1.45 -9.37
C PRO A 410 -21.62 -1.20 -7.93
N LEU A 411 -20.43 -1.67 -7.59
CA LEU A 411 -19.76 -1.39 -6.33
C LEU A 411 -18.28 -1.10 -6.58
N VAL A 412 -17.70 -0.30 -5.70
CA VAL A 412 -16.27 -0.03 -5.67
C VAL A 412 -15.80 -0.11 -4.21
N GLY A 413 -14.59 -0.64 -4.03
CA GLY A 413 -13.90 -0.79 -2.75
C GLY A 413 -12.85 -1.88 -2.87
N ASP A 414 -11.88 -1.91 -1.96
CA ASP A 414 -10.69 -2.78 -1.97
C ASP A 414 -10.97 -4.30 -1.76
N CYS A 415 -11.78 -4.94 -2.60
CA CYS A 415 -12.32 -6.29 -2.38
C CYS A 415 -11.27 -7.39 -2.02
N ASN A 416 -9.98 -7.15 -2.27
CA ASN A 416 -8.90 -8.09 -2.03
C ASN A 416 -7.90 -7.73 -0.91
N ASN A 417 -8.04 -6.56 -0.27
CA ASN A 417 -7.14 -6.04 0.78
C ASN A 417 -5.73 -5.69 0.26
N ASP A 418 -5.63 -5.06 -0.91
CA ASP A 418 -4.39 -4.48 -1.43
C ASP A 418 -4.33 -2.94 -1.35
N ASP A 419 -5.31 -2.33 -0.68
CA ASP A 419 -5.58 -0.89 -0.54
C ASP A 419 -5.76 -0.19 -1.88
N ILE A 420 -6.18 -0.92 -2.91
CA ILE A 420 -6.55 -0.36 -4.20
C ILE A 420 -8.03 -0.65 -4.42
N GLU A 421 -8.79 0.37 -4.82
CA GLU A 421 -10.20 0.20 -5.13
C GLU A 421 -10.39 -0.78 -6.28
N ASP A 422 -11.04 -1.89 -5.96
CA ASP A 422 -11.52 -2.87 -6.92
C ASP A 422 -12.91 -2.49 -7.40
N ILE A 423 -13.31 -3.05 -8.54
CA ILE A 423 -14.66 -2.88 -9.08
C ILE A 423 -15.43 -4.19 -8.97
N ALA A 424 -16.66 -4.12 -8.48
CA ALA A 424 -17.54 -5.27 -8.36
C ALA A 424 -18.91 -5.01 -8.97
N ILE A 425 -19.54 -6.08 -9.45
CA ILE A 425 -20.91 -6.08 -9.95
C ILE A 425 -21.68 -7.15 -9.19
N PHE A 426 -22.72 -6.72 -8.49
CA PHE A 426 -23.65 -7.62 -7.83
C PHE A 426 -24.88 -7.86 -8.68
N GLN A 427 -25.27 -9.12 -8.83
CA GLN A 427 -26.52 -9.50 -9.49
C GLN A 427 -27.06 -10.81 -8.93
N ASN A 428 -28.29 -10.78 -8.41
CA ASN A 428 -29.00 -11.98 -7.93
C ASN A 428 -28.20 -12.82 -6.90
N GLY A 429 -27.50 -12.18 -5.97
CA GLY A 429 -26.71 -12.88 -4.94
C GLY A 429 -25.29 -13.27 -5.39
N TRP A 430 -24.89 -12.88 -6.60
CA TRP A 430 -23.55 -13.11 -7.14
C TRP A 430 -22.79 -11.81 -7.27
N TRP A 431 -21.56 -11.81 -6.77
CA TRP A 431 -20.57 -10.76 -6.92
C TRP A 431 -19.58 -11.20 -7.99
N ALA A 432 -19.28 -10.29 -8.91
CA ALA A 432 -18.26 -10.44 -9.93
C ALA A 432 -17.27 -9.29 -9.79
N SER A 433 -16.09 -9.58 -9.25
CA SER A 433 -15.11 -8.57 -8.84
C SER A 433 -13.86 -8.64 -9.72
N LYS A 434 -13.29 -7.47 -10.01
CA LYS A 434 -12.09 -7.33 -10.83
C LYS A 434 -11.09 -6.51 -10.03
N TYR A 435 -9.91 -7.10 -9.82
CA TYR A 435 -8.91 -6.58 -8.90
C TYR A 435 -7.95 -5.59 -9.56
N GLY A 436 -7.48 -4.64 -8.76
CA GLY A 436 -6.54 -3.60 -9.13
C GLY A 436 -7.22 -2.31 -9.62
N PRO A 437 -6.41 -1.27 -9.89
CA PRO A 437 -6.93 0.09 -9.97
C PRO A 437 -7.88 0.23 -11.16
N VAL A 438 -9.06 0.78 -10.88
CA VAL A 438 -10.18 0.84 -11.84
C VAL A 438 -9.78 1.54 -13.15
N ASN A 439 -8.90 2.55 -13.06
CA ASN A 439 -8.33 3.26 -14.21
C ASN A 439 -7.43 2.38 -15.11
N ALA A 440 -6.92 1.25 -14.64
CA ALA A 440 -6.04 0.33 -15.38
C ALA A 440 -6.80 -0.87 -15.96
N ILE A 441 -8.03 -1.13 -15.51
CA ILE A 441 -8.85 -2.24 -16.01
C ILE A 441 -9.16 -2.06 -17.50
N ALA A 442 -8.86 -3.09 -18.30
CA ALA A 442 -9.17 -3.11 -19.72
C ALA A 442 -10.68 -3.35 -19.97
N ASN A 443 -11.20 -2.87 -21.09
CA ASN A 443 -12.60 -3.12 -21.48
C ASN A 443 -12.86 -4.62 -21.70
N PHE A 444 -14.06 -5.06 -21.31
CA PHE A 444 -14.59 -6.40 -21.58
C PHE A 444 -13.70 -7.54 -21.05
N GLN A 445 -13.19 -7.39 -19.83
CA GLN A 445 -12.47 -8.46 -19.14
C GLN A 445 -13.44 -9.34 -18.34
N PRO A 446 -13.17 -10.65 -18.22
CA PRO A 446 -13.84 -11.48 -17.22
C PRO A 446 -13.47 -10.96 -15.82
N ALA A 447 -14.39 -11.14 -14.88
CA ALA A 447 -14.10 -10.94 -13.46
C ALA A 447 -12.96 -11.87 -13.03
N ASP A 448 -12.10 -11.36 -12.15
CA ASP A 448 -11.03 -12.16 -11.53
C ASP A 448 -11.61 -13.10 -10.48
N HIS A 449 -12.68 -12.65 -9.82
CA HIS A 449 -13.29 -13.36 -8.71
C HIS A 449 -14.80 -13.41 -8.81
N TRP A 450 -15.37 -14.50 -8.31
CA TRP A 450 -16.81 -14.73 -8.22
C TRP A 450 -17.17 -15.21 -6.83
N LEU A 451 -18.12 -14.53 -6.20
CA LEU A 451 -18.58 -14.86 -4.85
C LEU A 451 -20.11 -14.96 -4.82
N ALA A 452 -20.63 -16.00 -4.14
CA ALA A 452 -22.04 -16.16 -3.88
C ALA A 452 -22.36 -15.72 -2.44
N TYR A 453 -22.79 -14.47 -2.28
CA TYR A 453 -23.10 -13.90 -0.97
C TYR A 453 -24.28 -12.93 -1.07
N GLY A 454 -25.26 -13.09 -0.18
CA GLY A 454 -26.44 -12.24 -0.12
C GLY A 454 -27.70 -12.78 -0.81
N ALA A 455 -28.84 -12.22 -0.43
CA ALA A 455 -30.11 -12.49 -1.08
C ALA A 455 -30.21 -11.75 -2.42
N ALA A 456 -30.93 -12.33 -3.39
CA ALA A 456 -31.06 -11.74 -4.72
C ALA A 456 -31.70 -10.34 -4.75
N ALA A 457 -32.49 -9.98 -3.73
CA ALA A 457 -33.14 -8.69 -3.59
C ALA A 457 -32.42 -7.73 -2.61
N GLY A 458 -31.28 -8.13 -2.06
CA GLY A 458 -30.52 -7.29 -1.15
C GLY A 458 -29.76 -6.18 -1.87
N THR A 459 -29.51 -5.09 -1.17
CA THR A 459 -28.62 -4.01 -1.61
C THR A 459 -27.20 -4.32 -1.13
N PRO A 460 -26.24 -4.51 -2.05
CA PRO A 460 -24.85 -4.79 -1.71
C PRO A 460 -24.12 -3.51 -1.27
N LEU A 461 -23.15 -3.65 -0.37
CA LEU A 461 -22.20 -2.61 0.01
C LEU A 461 -20.80 -3.21 0.20
N VAL A 462 -19.78 -2.39 -0.01
CA VAL A 462 -18.37 -2.68 0.30
C VAL A 462 -17.89 -1.57 1.24
N GLY A 463 -17.08 -1.90 2.24
CA GLY A 463 -16.45 -0.96 3.16
C GLY A 463 -15.70 -1.67 4.28
N ASP A 464 -14.87 -0.98 5.04
CA ASP A 464 -14.16 -1.56 6.20
C ASP A 464 -15.09 -1.58 7.44
N PHE A 465 -16.00 -2.54 7.57
CA PHE A 465 -16.99 -2.54 8.66
C PHE A 465 -16.42 -2.95 10.03
N GLY A 466 -15.10 -3.09 10.17
CA GLY A 466 -14.36 -3.36 11.40
C GLY A 466 -14.52 -4.79 11.93
N ASN A 467 -13.42 -5.53 12.06
CA ASN A 467 -13.41 -6.90 12.61
C ASN A 467 -13.29 -6.88 14.16
N PRO A 468 -14.05 -7.69 14.92
CA PRO A 468 -13.95 -7.82 16.39
C PRO A 468 -12.58 -8.22 16.95
#